data_AF-A0A946MTI1-F1
#
_entry.id   AF-A0A946MTI1-F1
#
_cell.length_a   1.000
_cell.length_b   1.000
_cell.length_c   1.000
_cell.angle_alpha   90.00
_cell.angle_beta   90.00
_cell.angle_gamma   90.00
#
_symmetry.space_group_name_H-M   'P 1'
#
loop_
_entity.id
_entity.type
_entity.pdbx_description
1 polymer ?
#
loop_
_entity_poly.entity_id
_entity_poly.type
_entity_poly.pdbx_seq_one_letter_code
_entity_poly.pdbx_strand_id
1 'polypeptide(L)'
;MTAEEVVATFNRLFQETEETVLVAGASEPFYLPGRPNQVFFRADYVRSALHEVAHWCVAGRCRRGLPDYGYWYTPDGRSNERQAAFFSVEAKPQAIESLFCEAMNVTFAPSVDNLVHASSAAALRVFEDRIELWRARLLRGDLPRRASRFLAALARYDGPGVSG
;
A
#
# COMPACT_ATOMS: atom_id res chain seq x y z
N MET A 1 0.93 16.29 -4.86
CA MET A 1 2.00 15.39 -5.30
C MET A 1 1.42 14.36 -6.29
N THR A 2 2.07 14.10 -7.44
CA THR A 2 1.66 13.17 -8.51
C THR A 2 2.18 11.75 -8.26
N ALA A 3 1.73 10.75 -9.04
CA ALA A 3 2.24 9.39 -8.90
C ALA A 3 3.72 9.25 -9.31
N GLU A 4 4.18 10.09 -10.24
CA GLU A 4 5.60 10.18 -10.60
C GLU A 4 6.45 10.64 -9.41
N GLU A 5 5.95 11.58 -8.61
CA GLU A 5 6.64 12.09 -7.43
C GLU A 5 6.66 11.05 -6.29
N VAL A 6 5.60 10.23 -6.18
CA VAL A 6 5.57 9.04 -5.30
C VAL A 6 6.66 8.05 -5.72
N VAL A 7 6.77 7.76 -7.03
CA VAL A 7 7.83 6.91 -7.60
C VAL A 7 9.22 7.47 -7.31
N ALA A 8 9.46 8.74 -7.60
CA ALA A 8 10.75 9.39 -7.35
C ALA A 8 11.11 9.35 -5.86
N THR A 9 10.16 9.64 -4.98
CA THR A 9 10.35 9.58 -3.52
C THR A 9 10.69 8.18 -3.06
N PHE A 10 9.97 7.16 -3.54
CA PHE A 10 10.22 5.77 -3.20
C PHE A 10 11.61 5.32 -3.67
N ASN A 11 11.91 5.53 -4.96
CA ASN A 11 13.16 5.07 -5.57
C ASN A 11 14.38 5.73 -4.90
N ARG A 12 14.31 7.02 -4.62
CA ARG A 12 15.35 7.74 -3.88
C ARG A 12 15.62 7.14 -2.49
N LEU A 13 14.60 6.63 -1.81
CA LEU A 13 14.76 6.07 -0.46
C LEU A 13 15.23 4.62 -0.45
N PHE A 14 14.79 3.82 -1.42
CA PHE A 14 14.82 2.35 -1.32
C PHE A 14 15.54 1.63 -2.46
N GLN A 15 15.86 2.30 -3.57
CA GLN A 15 16.58 1.65 -4.67
C GLN A 15 17.96 1.15 -4.21
N GLU A 16 18.72 1.98 -3.50
CA GLU A 16 20.04 1.57 -3.00
C GLU A 16 19.94 0.76 -1.70
N THR A 17 19.09 1.19 -0.75
CA THR A 17 19.08 0.61 0.61
C THR A 17 18.30 -0.69 0.74
N GLU A 18 17.35 -0.96 -0.18
CA GLU A 18 16.49 -2.13 -0.16
C GLU A 18 16.44 -2.85 -1.52
N GLU A 19 17.30 -2.46 -2.48
CA GLU A 19 17.32 -2.98 -3.86
C GLU A 19 15.90 -3.07 -4.46
N THR A 20 15.08 -2.04 -4.28
CA THR A 20 13.67 -2.05 -4.73
C THR A 20 13.30 -0.75 -5.42
N VAL A 21 12.61 -0.85 -6.55
CA VAL A 21 12.05 0.28 -7.30
C VAL A 21 10.52 0.17 -7.41
N LEU A 22 9.85 1.32 -7.44
CA LEU A 22 8.43 1.48 -7.75
C LEU A 22 8.29 1.81 -9.24
N VAL A 23 7.37 1.13 -9.92
CA VAL A 23 7.17 1.22 -11.37
C VAL A 23 5.70 1.51 -11.67
N ALA A 24 5.46 2.61 -12.38
CA ALA A 24 4.13 3.03 -12.80
C ALA A 24 3.68 2.38 -14.11
N GLY A 25 2.38 2.41 -14.39
CA GLY A 25 1.83 2.10 -15.72
C GLY A 25 1.66 0.61 -16.01
N ALA A 26 1.70 -0.25 -15.00
CA ALA A 26 1.41 -1.68 -15.19
C ALA A 26 -0.09 -1.90 -15.44
N SER A 27 -0.41 -2.99 -16.17
CA SER A 27 -1.79 -3.42 -16.38
C SER A 27 -2.47 -3.88 -15.10
N GLU A 28 -1.69 -4.45 -14.18
CA GLU A 28 -2.11 -4.97 -12.88
C GLU A 28 -1.00 -4.71 -11.84
N PRO A 29 -1.36 -4.54 -10.56
CA PRO A 29 -0.38 -4.48 -9.49
C PRO A 29 0.36 -5.81 -9.37
N PHE A 30 1.67 -5.75 -9.12
CA PHE A 30 2.48 -6.96 -8.97
C PHE A 30 3.79 -6.66 -8.25
N TYR A 31 4.27 -7.62 -7.46
CA TYR A 31 5.63 -7.59 -6.94
C TYR A 31 6.50 -8.65 -7.61
N LEU A 32 7.61 -8.21 -8.22
CA LEU A 32 8.59 -9.09 -8.86
C LEU A 32 9.93 -9.06 -8.08
N PRO A 33 10.35 -10.16 -7.46
CA PRO A 33 11.67 -10.24 -6.86
C PRO A 33 12.77 -10.24 -7.95
N GLY A 34 13.88 -9.55 -7.69
CA GLY A 34 14.94 -9.36 -8.68
C GLY A 34 16.09 -8.51 -8.15
N ARG A 35 16.89 -7.96 -9.07
CA ARG A 35 17.97 -6.99 -8.77
C ARG A 35 17.92 -5.82 -9.76
N PRO A 36 17.18 -4.74 -9.46
CA PRO A 36 16.38 -4.53 -8.25
C PRO A 36 15.06 -5.33 -8.27
N ASN A 37 14.45 -5.50 -7.10
CA ASN A 37 13.05 -5.88 -6.96
C ASN A 37 12.15 -4.78 -7.52
N GLN A 38 10.97 -5.14 -8.02
CA GLN A 38 10.05 -4.20 -8.65
C GLN A 38 8.67 -4.30 -8.00
N VAL A 39 8.13 -3.14 -7.60
CA VAL A 39 6.75 -2.97 -7.14
C VAL A 39 6.02 -2.25 -8.26
N PHE A 40 5.06 -2.92 -8.90
CA PHE A 40 4.25 -2.38 -9.98
C PHE A 40 2.89 -1.93 -9.47
N PHE A 41 2.42 -0.77 -9.92
CA PHE A 41 1.06 -0.29 -9.62
C PHE A 41 0.33 0.13 -10.91
N ARG A 42 -1.00 0.13 -10.84
CA ARG A 42 -1.87 0.29 -12.02
C ARG A 42 -2.04 1.77 -12.40
N ALA A 43 -2.04 2.02 -13.72
CA ALA A 43 -2.59 3.19 -14.39
C ALA A 43 -2.29 4.52 -13.67
N ASP A 44 -1.03 4.71 -13.27
CA ASP A 44 -0.46 5.94 -12.68
C ASP A 44 -1.27 6.65 -11.57
N TYR A 45 -2.19 5.96 -10.90
CA TYR A 45 -2.95 6.55 -9.81
C TYR A 45 -2.11 6.64 -8.53
N VAL A 46 -2.05 7.84 -7.94
CA VAL A 46 -1.37 8.09 -6.65
C VAL A 46 -1.80 7.07 -5.59
N ARG A 47 -3.11 6.84 -5.42
CA ARG A 47 -3.63 5.88 -4.44
C ARG A 47 -3.19 4.45 -4.73
N SER A 48 -3.14 4.03 -6.00
CA SER A 48 -2.62 2.71 -6.36
C SER A 48 -1.13 2.60 -5.99
N ALA A 49 -0.34 3.64 -6.22
CA ALA A 49 1.06 3.66 -5.81
C ALA A 49 1.22 3.56 -4.27
N LEU A 50 0.44 4.33 -3.50
CA LEU A 50 0.50 4.31 -2.04
C LEU A 50 0.07 2.96 -1.47
N HIS A 51 -0.95 2.34 -2.07
CA HIS A 51 -1.41 1.02 -1.71
C HIS A 51 -0.30 -0.03 -1.88
N GLU A 52 0.32 -0.10 -3.06
CA GLU A 52 1.40 -1.07 -3.32
C GLU A 52 2.63 -0.87 -2.43
N VAL A 53 2.98 0.39 -2.15
CA VAL A 53 4.06 0.71 -1.18
C VAL A 53 3.69 0.25 0.22
N ALA A 54 2.43 0.36 0.64
CA ALA A 54 1.97 -0.13 1.93
C ALA A 54 2.08 -1.66 2.03
N HIS A 55 1.65 -2.39 1.00
CA HIS A 55 1.85 -3.84 0.90
C HIS A 55 3.32 -4.24 1.01
N TRP A 56 4.18 -3.57 0.25
CA TRP A 56 5.62 -3.80 0.28
C TRP A 56 6.22 -3.56 1.68
N CYS A 57 5.75 -2.52 2.39
CA CYS A 57 6.20 -2.18 3.74
C CYS A 57 5.85 -3.28 4.76
N VAL A 58 4.69 -3.92 4.62
CA VAL A 58 4.23 -5.03 5.48
C VAL A 58 4.95 -6.34 5.16
N ALA A 59 5.27 -6.59 3.89
CA ALA A 59 5.92 -7.84 3.46
C ALA A 59 7.32 -8.01 4.06
N GLY A 60 7.50 -9.02 4.92
CA GLY A 60 8.78 -9.40 5.52
C GLY A 60 9.78 -9.97 4.49
N ARG A 61 11.04 -10.16 4.90
CA ARG A 61 12.13 -10.60 4.00
C ARG A 61 11.81 -11.87 3.21
N CYS A 62 11.30 -12.93 3.86
CA CYS A 62 10.97 -14.18 3.18
C CYS A 62 9.91 -13.97 2.10
N ARG A 63 8.90 -13.15 2.38
CA ARG A 63 7.82 -12.85 1.43
C ARG A 63 8.32 -12.06 0.23
N ARG A 64 9.26 -11.13 0.46
CA ARG A 64 9.93 -10.40 -0.63
C ARG A 64 10.85 -11.26 -1.50
N GLY A 65 11.06 -12.54 -1.15
CA GLY A 65 11.69 -13.50 -2.05
C GLY A 65 10.73 -14.18 -3.02
N LEU A 66 9.41 -13.92 -2.91
CA LEU A 66 8.37 -14.58 -3.71
C LEU A 66 7.67 -13.56 -4.60
N PRO A 67 7.31 -13.94 -5.85
CA PRO A 67 6.39 -13.17 -6.66
C PRO A 67 5.10 -12.86 -5.88
N ASP A 68 4.66 -11.62 -5.98
CA ASP A 68 3.49 -11.08 -5.27
C ASP A 68 3.44 -11.37 -3.77
N TYR A 69 4.61 -11.38 -3.12
CA TYR A 69 4.76 -11.69 -1.70
C TYR A 69 4.27 -13.09 -1.28
N GLY A 70 4.04 -13.98 -2.25
CA GLY A 70 3.40 -15.29 -2.06
C GLY A 70 1.90 -15.22 -1.80
N TYR A 71 1.24 -14.08 -2.05
CA TYR A 71 -0.22 -14.04 -2.07
C TYR A 71 -0.74 -14.79 -3.30
N TRP A 72 -1.75 -15.64 -3.12
CA TRP A 72 -2.45 -16.31 -4.22
C TRP A 72 -3.78 -15.60 -4.44
N TYR A 73 -3.93 -14.92 -5.58
CA TYR A 73 -5.24 -14.43 -6.02
C TYR A 73 -6.06 -15.61 -6.55
N THR A 74 -7.23 -15.83 -5.94
CA THR A 74 -8.26 -16.70 -6.52
C THR A 74 -9.25 -15.79 -7.25
N PRO A 75 -9.46 -15.93 -8.58
CA PRO A 75 -10.18 -14.91 -9.37
C PRO A 75 -11.65 -14.73 -9.01
N ASP A 76 -12.33 -15.73 -8.42
CA ASP A 76 -13.78 -15.66 -8.26
C ASP A 76 -14.30 -16.21 -6.92
N GLY A 77 -15.35 -15.55 -6.41
CA GLY A 77 -16.24 -16.07 -5.37
C GLY A 77 -15.59 -16.31 -4.01
N ARG A 78 -15.19 -15.26 -3.30
CA ARG A 78 -14.78 -15.39 -1.90
C ARG A 78 -16.00 -15.74 -1.04
N SER A 79 -16.03 -16.96 -0.52
CA SER A 79 -16.86 -17.31 0.65
C SER A 79 -16.62 -16.32 1.80
N ASN A 80 -17.57 -16.16 2.72
CA ASN A 80 -17.43 -15.31 3.91
C ASN A 80 -16.10 -15.52 4.68
N GLU A 81 -15.63 -16.76 4.80
CA GLU A 81 -14.36 -17.10 5.46
C GLU A 81 -13.13 -16.53 4.72
N ARG A 82 -13.10 -16.68 3.39
CA ARG A 82 -12.07 -16.08 2.51
C ARG A 82 -12.11 -14.56 2.54
N GLN A 83 -13.28 -13.96 2.67
CA GLN A 83 -13.43 -12.51 2.83
C GLN A 83 -12.88 -12.02 4.17
N ALA A 84 -13.15 -12.76 5.25
CA ALA A 84 -12.59 -12.45 6.57
C ALA A 84 -11.06 -12.61 6.60
N ALA A 85 -10.52 -13.63 5.92
CA ALA A 85 -9.09 -13.83 5.75
C ALA A 85 -8.44 -12.68 4.96
N PHE A 86 -9.09 -12.25 3.86
CA PHE A 86 -8.66 -11.08 3.09
C PHE A 86 -8.62 -9.81 3.97
N PHE A 87 -9.72 -9.49 4.66
CA PHE A 87 -9.75 -8.34 5.56
C PHE A 87 -8.67 -8.41 6.65
N SER A 88 -8.31 -9.59 7.12
CA SER A 88 -7.23 -9.74 8.10
C SER A 88 -5.85 -9.39 7.52
N VAL A 89 -5.58 -9.72 6.25
CA VAL A 89 -4.29 -9.43 5.60
C VAL A 89 -4.22 -7.99 5.05
N GLU A 90 -5.36 -7.41 4.68
CA GLU A 90 -5.49 -6.06 4.12
C GLU A 90 -5.54 -4.93 5.15
N ALA A 91 -6.06 -5.20 6.35
CA ALA A 91 -6.30 -4.11 7.30
C ALA A 91 -5.02 -3.37 7.70
N LYS A 92 -3.88 -4.07 7.78
CA LYS A 92 -2.58 -3.44 8.11
C LYS A 92 -1.99 -2.65 6.94
N PRO A 93 -1.89 -3.18 5.71
CA PRO A 93 -1.56 -2.39 4.53
C PRO A 93 -2.44 -1.15 4.37
N GLN A 94 -3.76 -1.29 4.46
CA GLN A 94 -4.68 -0.14 4.28
C GLN A 94 -4.60 0.87 5.42
N ALA A 95 -4.26 0.45 6.64
CA ALA A 95 -3.93 1.39 7.71
C ALA A 95 -2.66 2.19 7.41
N ILE A 96 -1.63 1.58 6.82
CA ILE A 96 -0.42 2.29 6.38
C ILE A 96 -0.74 3.22 5.20
N GLU A 97 -1.51 2.75 4.23
CA GLU A 97 -1.99 3.55 3.10
C GLU A 97 -2.74 4.80 3.59
N SER A 98 -3.61 4.68 4.59
CA SER A 98 -4.35 5.82 5.16
C SER A 98 -3.40 6.90 5.72
N LEU A 99 -2.29 6.51 6.35
CA LEU A 99 -1.28 7.45 6.85
C LEU A 99 -0.53 8.14 5.72
N PHE A 100 -0.23 7.40 4.63
CA PHE A 100 0.39 8.00 3.44
C PHE A 100 -0.56 8.97 2.73
N CYS A 101 -1.84 8.61 2.59
CA CYS A 101 -2.88 9.47 2.05
C CYS A 101 -3.01 10.76 2.86
N GLU A 102 -3.04 10.67 4.19
CA GLU A 102 -3.06 11.83 5.08
C GLU A 102 -1.83 12.73 4.87
N ALA A 103 -0.62 12.16 4.83
CA ALA A 103 0.60 12.93 4.59
C ALA A 103 0.64 13.63 3.22
N MET A 104 -0.13 13.13 2.25
CA MET A 104 -0.23 13.69 0.91
C MET A 104 -1.49 14.53 0.68
N ASN A 105 -2.34 14.71 1.70
CA ASN A 105 -3.64 15.35 1.59
C ASN A 105 -4.53 14.73 0.48
N VAL A 106 -4.50 13.40 0.37
CA VAL A 106 -5.33 12.60 -0.54
C VAL A 106 -6.40 11.89 0.28
N THR A 107 -7.64 11.84 -0.24
CA THR A 107 -8.73 11.10 0.42
C THR A 107 -8.46 9.61 0.39
N PHE A 108 -8.30 9.01 1.58
CA PHE A 108 -8.27 7.56 1.74
C PHE A 108 -9.67 6.97 1.55
N ALA A 109 -9.74 5.81 0.92
CA ALA A 109 -10.94 4.98 0.85
C ALA A 109 -10.51 3.51 0.87
N PRO A 110 -11.12 2.65 1.71
CA PRO A 110 -10.75 1.23 1.76
C PRO A 110 -10.86 0.57 0.39
N SER A 111 -9.78 -0.09 -0.04
CA SER A 111 -9.80 -0.89 -1.27
C SER A 111 -10.45 -2.24 -0.99
N VAL A 112 -11.52 -2.53 -1.70
CA VAL A 112 -12.31 -3.76 -1.56
C VAL A 112 -12.39 -4.45 -2.92
N ASP A 113 -11.22 -4.87 -3.43
CA ASP A 113 -11.10 -5.51 -4.75
C ASP A 113 -12.19 -6.56 -5.02
N ASN A 114 -12.86 -6.42 -6.17
CA ASN A 114 -13.86 -7.33 -6.74
C ASN A 114 -15.00 -7.78 -5.80
N LEU A 115 -15.49 -6.90 -4.93
CA LEU A 115 -16.74 -7.13 -4.20
C LEU A 115 -17.96 -6.63 -4.99
N VAL A 116 -18.13 -7.11 -6.23
CA VAL A 116 -19.34 -6.79 -6.99
C VAL A 116 -20.59 -7.40 -6.33
N HIS A 117 -20.49 -8.45 -5.50
CA HIS A 117 -21.71 -9.14 -5.01
C HIS A 117 -21.78 -9.66 -3.55
N ALA A 118 -20.85 -9.39 -2.61
CA ALA A 118 -20.88 -10.13 -1.33
C ALA A 118 -20.62 -9.39 0.00
N SER A 119 -20.23 -8.12 0.03
CA SER A 119 -20.00 -7.44 1.32
C SER A 119 -21.20 -6.56 1.70
N SER A 120 -21.94 -6.99 2.71
CA SER A 120 -22.97 -6.14 3.34
C SER A 120 -22.33 -4.88 3.93
N ALA A 121 -23.11 -3.81 4.08
CA ALA A 121 -22.64 -2.57 4.74
C ALA A 121 -22.03 -2.84 6.13
N ALA A 122 -22.52 -3.87 6.83
CA ALA A 122 -21.95 -4.31 8.10
C ALA A 122 -20.54 -4.90 7.96
N ALA A 123 -20.29 -5.70 6.92
CA ALA A 123 -18.96 -6.27 6.67
C ALA A 123 -17.94 -5.18 6.32
N LEU A 124 -18.34 -4.19 5.53
CA LEU A 124 -17.50 -3.02 5.22
C LEU A 124 -17.17 -2.23 6.49
N ARG A 125 -18.16 -1.96 7.34
CA ARG A 125 -17.95 -1.26 8.61
C ARG A 125 -16.97 -2.00 9.53
N VAL A 126 -17.07 -3.33 9.63
CA VAL A 126 -16.12 -4.14 10.40
C VAL A 126 -14.71 -4.03 9.84
N PHE A 127 -14.56 -3.91 8.51
CA PHE A 127 -13.26 -3.74 7.88
C PHE A 127 -12.66 -2.35 8.16
N GLU A 128 -13.47 -1.29 8.05
CA GLU A 128 -13.08 0.07 8.42
C GLU A 128 -12.64 0.16 9.89
N ASP A 129 -13.42 -0.41 10.82
CA ASP A 129 -13.09 -0.44 12.25
C ASP A 129 -11.74 -1.16 12.50
N ARG A 130 -11.41 -2.20 11.70
CA ARG A 130 -10.12 -2.90 11.77
C ARG A 130 -8.97 -2.06 11.23
N ILE A 131 -9.19 -1.30 10.15
CA ILE A 131 -8.20 -0.37 9.61
C ILE A 131 -7.88 0.68 10.67
N GLU A 132 -8.88 1.28 11.31
CA GLU A 132 -8.68 2.28 12.36
C GLU A 132 -7.95 1.70 13.58
N LEU A 133 -8.27 0.47 13.99
CA LEU A 133 -7.55 -0.21 15.07
C LEU A 133 -6.06 -0.37 14.74
N TRP A 134 -5.74 -0.79 13.51
CA TRP A 134 -4.35 -0.90 13.05
C TRP A 134 -3.69 0.48 12.98
N ARG A 135 -4.36 1.49 12.44
CA ARG A 135 -3.87 2.86 12.37
C ARG A 135 -3.48 3.39 13.74
N ALA A 136 -4.35 3.22 14.74
CA ALA A 136 -4.07 3.60 16.13
C ALA A 136 -2.87 2.85 16.74
N ARG A 137 -2.68 1.56 16.40
CA ARG A 137 -1.48 0.79 16.83
C ARG A 137 -0.21 1.31 16.16
N LEU A 138 -0.23 1.53 14.85
CA LEU A 138 0.91 2.03 14.08
C LEU A 138 1.38 3.40 14.61
N LEU A 139 0.45 4.30 14.92
CA LEU A 139 0.74 5.62 15.49
C LEU A 139 1.35 5.57 16.90
N ARG A 140 1.16 4.47 17.65
CA ARG A 140 1.76 4.27 18.98
C ARG A 140 3.17 3.66 18.94
N GLY A 141 3.70 3.33 17.76
CA GLY A 141 5.07 2.86 17.60
C GLY A 141 5.25 1.61 16.76
N ASP A 142 4.16 0.96 16.32
CA ASP A 142 4.24 -0.31 15.55
C ASP A 142 4.51 -0.10 14.04
N LEU A 143 4.75 1.14 13.61
CA LEU A 143 4.96 1.47 12.20
C LEU A 143 6.25 0.80 11.67
N PRO A 144 6.19 -0.03 10.61
CA PRO A 144 7.39 -0.64 10.04
C PRO A 144 8.39 0.43 9.60
N ARG A 145 9.69 0.22 9.86
CA ARG A 145 10.77 1.19 9.54
C ARG A 145 10.68 1.77 8.12
N ARG A 146 10.34 0.94 7.13
CA ARG A 146 10.18 1.38 5.72
C ARG A 146 9.00 2.32 5.55
N ALA A 147 7.86 2.00 6.17
CA ALA A 147 6.70 2.88 6.19
C ALA A 147 7.00 4.21 6.90
N SER A 148 7.70 4.18 8.05
CA SER A 148 8.09 5.41 8.76
C SER A 148 9.00 6.30 7.91
N ARG A 149 9.99 5.73 7.22
CA ARG A 149 10.89 6.47 6.31
C ARG A 149 10.12 7.09 5.15
N PHE A 150 9.20 6.33 4.56
CA PHE A 150 8.40 6.80 3.44
C PHE A 150 7.44 7.91 3.87
N LEU A 151 6.68 7.70 4.96
CA LEU A 151 5.76 8.68 5.54
C LEU A 151 6.46 10.02 5.84
N ALA A 152 7.64 9.96 6.47
CA ALA A 152 8.41 11.16 6.77
C ALA A 152 8.89 11.90 5.50
N ALA A 153 9.12 11.20 4.39
CA ALA A 153 9.49 11.84 3.13
C ALA A 153 8.27 12.44 2.42
N LEU A 154 7.11 11.79 2.48
CA LEU A 154 5.86 12.36 1.96
C LEU A 154 5.47 13.64 2.70
N ALA A 155 5.53 13.63 4.04
CA ALA A 155 5.15 14.77 4.87
C ALA A 155 6.07 15.99 4.73
N ARG A 156 7.30 15.80 4.23
CA ARG A 156 8.28 16.86 3.96
C ARG A 156 8.26 17.32 2.50
N TYR A 157 7.35 16.76 1.71
CA TYR A 157 7.21 17.17 0.34
C TYR A 157 6.44 18.48 0.30
N ASP A 158 7.19 19.57 0.40
CA ASP A 158 6.79 20.84 -0.17
C ASP A 158 6.90 20.63 -1.69
N GLY A 159 5.82 20.87 -2.45
CA GLY A 159 5.81 20.68 -3.91
C GLY A 159 6.95 21.43 -4.62
N PRO A 160 7.09 21.35 -5.96
CA PRO A 160 8.03 22.21 -6.66
C PRO A 160 7.75 23.65 -6.24
N GLY A 161 8.71 24.26 -5.54
CA GLY A 161 8.52 25.53 -4.86
C GLY A 161 8.00 26.55 -5.86
N VAL A 162 6.83 27.10 -5.59
CA VAL A 162 6.49 28.40 -6.15
C VAL A 162 7.34 29.39 -5.37
N SER A 163 8.57 29.60 -5.85
CA SER A 163 9.33 30.80 -5.52
C SER A 163 8.54 31.99 -6.04
N GLY A 164 7.82 32.65 -5.14
CA GLY A 164 7.40 34.04 -5.32
C GLY A 164 8.53 34.99 -5.01
#